data_AF-A0A8K0KEJ5-F1
#
_entry.id   AF-A0A8K0KEJ5-F1
#
_cell.length_a   1.000
_cell.length_b   1.000
_cell.length_c   1.000
_cell.angle_alpha   90.00
_cell.angle_beta   90.00
_cell.angle_gamma   90.00
#
_symmetry.space_group_name_H-M   'P 1'
#
loop_
_entity.id
_entity.type
_entity.pdbx_description
1 polymer ?
#
loop_
_entity_poly.entity_id
_entity_poly.type
_entity_poly.pdbx_seq_one_letter_code
_entity_poly.pdbx_strand_id
1 'polypeptide(L)'
;MLFYNQGRHEIYGFTYHSRKGRSLAVAKQALVFMVCGIRKKWKQPVAYYFSYSSTPANTLPEVIKEVLFALQETELKVVATVCDMGRSNVKALQLLGCTFTDPFFSFEGEKIFTVYDPPHLLKCFKNIFMKYDVRTLVNIGGEPTPLVGKWQHLHVLVEQDRSVNFLPLTHQSPMPPQKMRVYVAAEVFSRHFAAEIHALVGRNVLGSDGLANAQLLMDVDLALDSLNGYKESDKRKPRKLAVSVKSPHLEF
;
A
#
# COMPACT_ATOMS: atom_id res chain seq x y z
N MET A 1 19.46 -20.69 8.32
CA MET A 1 19.79 -21.70 9.34
C MET A 1 19.22 -23.03 8.86
N LEU A 2 20.02 -24.11 8.87
CA LEU A 2 19.55 -25.44 8.49
C LEU A 2 19.07 -26.18 9.74
N PHE A 3 18.01 -26.98 9.60
CA PHE A 3 17.43 -27.75 10.68
C PHE A 3 17.19 -29.18 10.21
N TYR A 4 17.66 -30.17 10.97
CA TYR A 4 17.39 -31.57 10.67
C TYR A 4 16.12 -32.04 11.39
N ASN A 5 15.11 -32.44 10.63
CA ASN A 5 13.91 -33.07 11.15
C ASN A 5 14.12 -34.59 11.22
N GLN A 6 14.31 -35.11 12.44
CA GLN A 6 14.51 -36.54 12.69
C GLN A 6 13.33 -37.40 12.24
N GLY A 7 12.08 -36.97 12.51
CA GLY A 7 10.88 -37.76 12.21
C GLY A 7 10.59 -37.91 10.71
N ARG A 8 11.17 -37.04 9.87
CA ARG A 8 11.06 -37.10 8.41
C ARG A 8 12.38 -37.47 7.72
N HIS A 9 13.47 -37.59 8.48
CA HIS A 9 14.83 -37.72 7.95
C HIS A 9 15.19 -36.67 6.88
N GLU A 10 14.73 -35.43 7.07
CA GLU A 10 14.88 -34.34 6.11
C GLU A 10 15.61 -33.12 6.70
N ILE A 11 16.39 -32.44 5.89
CA ILE A 11 16.98 -31.14 6.24
C ILE A 11 16.10 -30.00 5.71
N TYR A 12 15.64 -29.12 6.60
CA TYR A 12 14.94 -27.88 6.30
C TYR A 12 15.88 -26.68 6.25
N GLY A 13 15.42 -25.61 5.59
CA GLY A 13 16.15 -24.35 5.47
C GLY A 13 16.85 -24.16 4.12
N PHE A 14 16.72 -25.12 3.21
CA PHE A 14 17.11 -24.96 1.82
C PHE A 14 16.02 -24.24 1.01
N THR A 15 16.43 -23.53 -0.03
CA THR A 15 15.49 -22.88 -0.95
C THR A 15 14.63 -23.89 -1.68
N TYR A 16 13.37 -23.53 -1.87
CA TYR A 16 12.37 -24.36 -2.55
C TYR A 16 11.28 -23.46 -3.12
N HIS A 17 11.07 -23.57 -4.43
CA HIS A 17 10.03 -22.87 -5.16
C HIS A 17 9.28 -23.88 -6.05
N SER A 18 7.99 -24.07 -5.78
CA SER A 18 7.07 -24.91 -6.56
C SER A 18 7.66 -26.28 -6.96
N ARG A 19 7.21 -26.80 -8.11
CA ARG A 19 7.61 -28.10 -8.68
C ARG A 19 9.08 -28.19 -9.11
N LYS A 20 9.89 -27.12 -9.00
CA LYS A 20 11.30 -27.10 -9.46
C LYS A 20 12.28 -27.76 -8.48
N GLY A 21 11.78 -28.28 -7.35
CA GLY A 21 12.58 -29.02 -6.38
C GLY A 21 13.39 -28.12 -5.44
N ARG A 22 14.08 -28.73 -4.48
CA ARG A 22 14.93 -28.03 -3.50
C ARG A 22 16.28 -27.71 -4.15
N SER A 23 16.82 -26.53 -3.90
CA SER A 23 18.21 -26.19 -4.25
C SER A 23 19.11 -26.20 -3.01
N LEU A 24 20.41 -26.44 -3.18
CA LEU A 24 21.38 -26.46 -2.08
C LEU A 24 21.64 -25.07 -1.45
N ALA A 25 21.04 -24.00 -1.96
CA ALA A 25 21.16 -22.68 -1.36
C ALA A 25 20.39 -22.61 -0.03
N VAL A 26 21.04 -22.05 1.01
CA VAL A 26 20.40 -21.82 2.32
C VAL A 26 19.48 -20.61 2.22
N ALA A 27 18.19 -20.80 2.53
CA ALA A 27 17.20 -19.74 2.46
C ALA A 27 17.46 -18.62 3.48
N LYS A 28 17.16 -17.39 3.07
CA LYS A 28 17.23 -16.17 3.91
C LYS A 28 15.87 -15.52 4.11
N GLN A 29 14.90 -15.87 3.26
CA GLN A 29 13.57 -15.29 3.24
C GLN A 29 12.52 -16.39 3.04
N ALA A 30 11.29 -16.11 3.45
CA ALA A 30 10.13 -16.95 3.19
C ALA A 30 9.06 -16.11 2.50
N LEU A 31 8.60 -16.55 1.33
CA LEU A 31 7.37 -16.08 0.72
C LEU A 31 6.21 -16.80 1.40
N VAL A 32 5.22 -16.05 1.90
CA VAL A 32 4.06 -16.60 2.61
C VAL A 32 2.78 -16.15 1.92
N PHE A 33 1.89 -17.09 1.65
CA PHE A 33 0.52 -16.82 1.21
C PHE A 33 -0.43 -17.01 2.38
N MET A 34 -1.29 -16.01 2.57
CA MET A 34 -2.31 -16.01 3.62
C MET A 34 -3.67 -15.76 2.97
N VAL A 35 -4.66 -16.56 3.36
CA VAL A 35 -6.05 -16.31 3.00
C VAL A 35 -6.69 -15.47 4.10
N CYS A 36 -7.47 -14.47 3.70
CA CYS A 36 -8.20 -13.58 4.59
C CYS A 36 -9.68 -13.63 4.21
N GLY A 37 -10.55 -13.83 5.20
CA GLY A 37 -11.99 -13.78 5.00
C GLY A 37 -12.47 -12.35 4.72
N ILE A 38 -13.24 -12.17 3.64
CA ILE A 38 -13.82 -10.87 3.28
C ILE A 38 -15.08 -10.60 4.11
N ARG A 39 -15.97 -11.59 4.21
CA ARG A 39 -17.24 -11.46 4.96
C ARG A 39 -17.10 -11.77 6.46
N LYS A 40 -16.16 -12.64 6.81
CA LYS A 40 -15.91 -13.10 8.19
C LYS A 40 -14.47 -12.79 8.57
N LYS A 41 -14.26 -12.36 9.82
CA LYS A 41 -12.94 -12.01 10.32
C LYS A 41 -12.12 -13.26 10.66
N TRP A 42 -11.43 -13.80 9.66
CA TRP A 42 -10.46 -14.89 9.84
C TRP A 42 -9.29 -14.71 8.89
N LYS A 43 -8.14 -15.28 9.26
CA LYS A 43 -6.93 -15.29 8.45
C LYS A 43 -6.13 -16.55 8.71
N GLN A 44 -5.53 -17.14 7.68
CA GLN A 44 -4.75 -18.36 7.80
C GLN A 44 -3.61 -18.37 6.78
N PRO A 45 -2.34 -18.56 7.21
CA PRO A 45 -1.27 -18.91 6.29
C PRO A 45 -1.58 -20.26 5.63
N VAL A 46 -1.56 -20.32 4.31
CA VAL A 46 -1.91 -21.53 3.53
C VAL A 46 -0.73 -22.12 2.78
N ALA A 47 0.27 -21.31 2.45
CA ALA A 47 1.49 -21.79 1.79
C ALA A 47 2.70 -20.95 2.17
N TYR A 48 3.87 -21.57 2.16
CA TYR A 48 5.15 -20.90 2.32
C TYR A 48 6.21 -21.51 1.42
N TYR A 49 7.10 -20.67 0.91
CA TYR A 49 8.19 -21.05 0.01
C TYR A 49 9.49 -20.39 0.46
N PHE A 50 10.55 -21.17 0.57
CA PHE A 50 11.83 -20.69 1.06
C PHE A 50 12.71 -20.19 -0.07
N SER A 51 13.31 -19.02 0.11
CA SER A 51 14.03 -18.32 -0.95
C SER A 51 15.33 -17.73 -0.43
N TYR A 52 16.37 -17.74 -1.26
CA TYR A 52 17.65 -17.12 -0.92
C TYR A 52 17.54 -15.59 -0.97
N SER A 53 16.75 -15.09 -1.90
CA SER A 53 16.39 -13.69 -2.11
C SER A 53 14.91 -13.59 -2.45
N SER A 54 14.42 -12.41 -2.84
CA SER A 54 13.06 -12.24 -3.36
C SER A 54 12.75 -13.29 -4.42
N THR A 55 11.55 -13.86 -4.35
CA THR A 55 11.09 -14.86 -5.32
C THR A 55 11.24 -14.33 -6.74
N PRO A 56 11.83 -15.10 -7.67
CA PRO A 56 11.98 -14.68 -9.05
C PRO A 56 10.63 -14.37 -9.68
N ALA A 57 10.56 -13.25 -10.42
CA ALA A 57 9.33 -12.78 -11.04
C ALA A 57 8.70 -13.80 -12.01
N ASN A 58 9.52 -14.66 -12.63
CA ASN A 58 9.03 -15.69 -13.55
C ASN A 58 8.47 -16.92 -12.80
N THR A 59 8.85 -17.12 -11.54
CA THR A 59 8.40 -18.25 -10.71
C THR A 59 7.15 -17.89 -9.92
N LEU A 60 7.01 -16.63 -9.51
CA LEU A 60 5.88 -16.18 -8.70
C LEU A 60 4.49 -16.40 -9.34
N PRO A 61 4.28 -16.22 -10.66
CA PRO A 61 3.02 -16.57 -11.32
C PRO A 61 2.66 -18.06 -11.21
N GLU A 62 3.66 -18.94 -11.36
CA GLU A 62 3.47 -20.40 -11.21
C GLU A 62 3.03 -20.73 -9.77
N VAL A 63 3.69 -20.14 -8.79
CA VAL A 63 3.38 -20.32 -7.36
C VAL A 63 2.00 -19.77 -7.01
N ILE A 64 1.61 -18.59 -7.53
CA ILE A 64 0.27 -18.03 -7.32
C ILE A 64 -0.79 -18.99 -7.85
N LYS A 65 -0.62 -19.50 -9.08
CA LYS A 65 -1.56 -20.46 -9.69
C LYS A 65 -1.65 -21.76 -8.89
N GLU A 66 -0.53 -22.28 -8.39
CA GLU A 66 -0.49 -23.48 -7.54
C GLU A 66 -1.30 -23.28 -6.25
N VAL A 67 -1.12 -22.14 -5.57
CA VAL A 67 -1.88 -21.80 -4.36
C VAL A 67 -3.37 -21.63 -4.67
N LEU A 68 -3.72 -20.94 -5.76
CA LEU A 68 -5.11 -20.75 -6.15
C LEU A 68 -5.82 -22.07 -6.44
N PHE A 69 -5.17 -22.96 -7.18
CA PHE A 69 -5.69 -24.30 -7.47
C PHE A 69 -5.97 -25.06 -6.17
N ALA A 70 -5.00 -25.10 -5.25
CA ALA A 70 -5.17 -25.78 -3.96
C ALA A 70 -6.29 -25.16 -3.09
N LEU A 71 -6.55 -23.85 -3.22
CA LEU A 71 -7.66 -23.20 -2.51
C LEU A 71 -9.02 -23.53 -3.12
N GLN A 72 -9.11 -23.61 -4.45
CA GLN A 72 -10.37 -23.99 -5.13
C GLN A 72 -10.78 -25.43 -4.82
N GLU A 73 -9.82 -26.34 -4.67
CA GLU A 73 -10.06 -27.72 -4.20
C GLU A 73 -10.71 -27.79 -2.80
N THR A 74 -10.61 -26.70 -2.01
CA THR A 74 -11.26 -26.57 -0.70
C THR A 74 -12.60 -25.82 -0.75
N GLU A 75 -13.13 -25.56 -1.95
CA GLU A 75 -14.34 -24.76 -2.20
C GLU A 75 -14.21 -23.28 -1.77
N LEU A 76 -13.00 -22.81 -1.47
CA LEU A 76 -12.76 -21.40 -1.16
C LEU A 76 -12.75 -20.56 -2.44
N LYS A 77 -13.74 -19.68 -2.57
CA LYS A 77 -13.78 -18.70 -3.67
C LYS A 77 -12.80 -17.55 -3.42
N VAL A 78 -11.68 -17.56 -4.12
CA VAL A 78 -10.71 -16.44 -4.15
C VAL A 78 -11.17 -15.41 -5.17
N VAL A 79 -11.40 -14.16 -4.72
CA VAL A 79 -11.86 -13.06 -5.60
C VAL A 79 -10.80 -11.99 -5.82
N ALA A 80 -9.79 -11.93 -4.97
CA ALA A 80 -8.72 -10.95 -5.07
C ALA A 80 -7.40 -11.44 -4.46
N THR A 81 -6.29 -10.89 -4.97
CA THR A 81 -4.96 -11.00 -4.36
C THR A 81 -4.48 -9.62 -3.91
N VAL A 82 -3.70 -9.60 -2.82
CA VAL A 82 -3.10 -8.37 -2.27
C VAL A 82 -1.60 -8.56 -2.14
N CYS A 83 -0.81 -7.61 -2.63
CA CYS A 83 0.65 -7.63 -2.51
C CYS A 83 1.22 -6.20 -2.40
N ASP A 84 2.51 -6.08 -2.06
CA ASP A 84 3.19 -4.80 -2.16
C ASP A 84 3.65 -4.49 -3.60
N MET A 85 4.20 -3.29 -3.82
CA MET A 85 4.76 -2.88 -5.12
C MET A 85 6.20 -3.38 -5.36
N GLY A 86 6.60 -4.49 -4.74
CA GLY A 86 7.91 -5.08 -5.01
C GLY A 86 8.07 -5.43 -6.49
N ARG A 87 9.26 -5.22 -7.07
CA ARG A 87 9.53 -5.46 -8.50
C ARG A 87 9.09 -6.86 -8.97
N SER A 88 9.34 -7.88 -8.15
CA SER A 88 8.90 -9.26 -8.44
C SER A 88 7.38 -9.39 -8.48
N ASN A 89 6.66 -8.74 -7.55
CA ASN A 89 5.19 -8.78 -7.48
C ASN A 89 4.57 -8.08 -8.68
N VAL A 90 5.02 -6.85 -8.98
CA VAL A 90 4.55 -6.09 -10.15
C VAL A 90 4.77 -6.88 -11.44
N LYS A 91 5.97 -7.43 -11.63
CA LYS A 91 6.27 -8.22 -12.82
C LYS A 91 5.46 -9.53 -12.89
N ALA A 92 5.21 -10.18 -11.76
CA ALA A 92 4.37 -11.38 -11.71
C ALA A 92 2.92 -11.09 -12.09
N LEU A 93 2.33 -10.00 -11.59
CA LEU A 93 0.97 -9.59 -11.97
C LEU A 93 0.89 -9.26 -13.47
N GLN A 94 1.90 -8.58 -14.03
CA GLN A 94 1.98 -8.36 -15.48
C GLN A 94 2.05 -9.68 -16.27
N LEU A 95 2.84 -10.65 -15.81
CA LEU A 95 2.94 -11.97 -16.44
C LEU A 95 1.64 -12.79 -16.31
N LEU A 96 0.81 -12.51 -15.31
CA LEU A 96 -0.53 -13.08 -15.17
C LEU A 96 -1.56 -12.39 -16.09
N GLY A 97 -1.20 -11.28 -16.72
CA GLY A 97 -2.06 -10.54 -17.65
C GLY A 97 -2.74 -9.31 -17.04
N CYS A 98 -2.39 -8.90 -15.81
CA CYS A 98 -2.95 -7.69 -15.22
C CYS A 98 -2.39 -6.43 -15.88
N THR A 99 -3.28 -5.48 -16.14
CA THR A 99 -2.93 -4.16 -16.65
C THR A 99 -3.49 -3.06 -15.73
N PHE A 100 -3.21 -1.81 -16.06
CA PHE A 100 -3.78 -0.68 -15.33
C PHE A 100 -5.29 -0.56 -15.56
N THR A 101 -5.77 -0.81 -16.79
CA THR A 101 -7.20 -0.77 -17.15
C THR A 101 -7.95 -2.00 -16.69
N ASP A 102 -7.26 -3.14 -16.65
CA ASP A 102 -7.79 -4.44 -16.27
C ASP A 102 -7.01 -4.96 -15.06
N PRO A 103 -7.31 -4.47 -13.83
CA PRO A 103 -6.58 -4.81 -12.61
C PRO A 103 -6.97 -6.20 -12.08
N PHE A 104 -7.14 -7.17 -12.98
CA PHE A 104 -7.46 -8.55 -12.68
C PHE A 104 -6.72 -9.49 -13.64
N PHE A 105 -6.63 -10.77 -13.27
CA PHE A 105 -6.27 -11.83 -14.20
C PHE A 105 -7.34 -12.93 -14.18
N SER A 106 -7.42 -13.71 -15.25
CA SER A 106 -8.33 -14.85 -15.33
C SER A 106 -7.66 -16.11 -14.82
N PHE A 107 -8.34 -16.86 -13.96
CA PHE A 107 -7.92 -18.17 -13.49
C PHE A 107 -9.14 -19.11 -13.50
N GLU A 108 -9.05 -20.19 -14.28
CA GLU A 108 -10.15 -21.16 -14.46
C GLU A 108 -11.50 -20.53 -14.84
N GLY A 109 -11.47 -19.49 -15.67
CA GLY A 109 -12.67 -18.78 -16.13
C GLY A 109 -13.20 -17.72 -15.16
N GLU A 110 -12.68 -17.64 -13.93
CA GLU A 110 -13.05 -16.61 -12.96
C GLU A 110 -12.04 -15.44 -12.99
N LYS A 111 -12.54 -14.22 -12.73
CA LYS A 111 -11.70 -13.03 -12.56
C LYS A 111 -11.19 -12.95 -11.13
N ILE A 112 -9.88 -12.82 -10.97
CA ILE A 112 -9.21 -12.55 -9.70
C ILE A 112 -8.64 -11.14 -9.74
N PHE A 113 -9.22 -10.24 -8.96
CA PHE A 113 -8.78 -8.85 -8.88
C PHE A 113 -7.43 -8.75 -8.15
N THR A 114 -6.67 -7.71 -8.46
CA THR A 114 -5.35 -7.47 -7.88
C THR A 114 -5.32 -6.11 -7.24
N VAL A 115 -4.88 -6.07 -5.98
CA VAL A 115 -4.85 -4.85 -5.18
C VAL A 115 -3.45 -4.69 -4.59
N TYR A 116 -2.88 -3.50 -4.73
CA TYR A 116 -1.65 -3.19 -3.99
C TYR A 116 -1.99 -2.74 -2.57
N ASP A 117 -1.18 -3.16 -1.60
CA ASP A 117 -1.32 -2.84 -0.18
C ASP A 117 -1.35 -1.30 0.06
N PRO A 118 -2.51 -0.71 0.44
CA PRO A 118 -2.66 0.74 0.56
C PRO A 118 -1.68 1.40 1.56
N PRO A 119 -1.46 0.86 2.78
CA PRO A 119 -0.35 1.23 3.65
C PRO A 119 1.02 1.36 2.96
N HIS A 120 1.35 0.40 2.09
CA HIS A 120 2.62 0.42 1.36
C HIS A 120 2.61 1.48 0.26
N LEU A 121 1.50 1.64 -0.46
CA LEU A 121 1.32 2.71 -1.46
C LEU A 121 1.53 4.08 -0.85
N LEU A 122 0.91 4.36 0.29
CA LEU A 122 1.04 5.62 1.02
C LEU A 122 2.50 5.93 1.38
N LYS A 123 3.21 4.93 1.89
CA LYS A 123 4.64 5.03 2.21
C LYS A 123 5.48 5.28 0.96
N CYS A 124 5.20 4.58 -0.15
CA CYS A 124 5.89 4.81 -1.42
C CYS A 124 5.64 6.23 -1.93
N PHE A 125 4.39 6.69 -1.89
CA PHE A 125 4.00 8.02 -2.31
C PHE A 125 4.71 9.11 -1.49
N LYS A 126 4.74 8.96 -0.15
CA LYS A 126 5.56 9.82 0.72
C LYS A 126 7.01 9.90 0.25
N ASN A 127 7.64 8.76 0.02
CA ASN A 127 9.05 8.70 -0.37
C ASN A 127 9.32 9.31 -1.76
N ILE A 128 8.33 9.28 -2.66
CA ILE A 128 8.37 9.99 -3.95
C ILE A 128 8.23 11.49 -3.71
N PHE A 129 7.24 11.91 -2.95
CA PHE A 129 6.98 13.32 -2.67
C PHE A 129 8.15 14.01 -1.94
N MET A 130 8.85 13.28 -1.08
CA MET A 130 10.10 13.75 -0.45
C MET A 130 11.23 14.07 -1.43
N LYS A 131 11.20 13.50 -2.64
CA LYS A 131 12.27 13.59 -3.64
C LYS A 131 11.90 14.46 -4.82
N TYR A 132 10.61 14.52 -5.14
CA TYR A 132 10.09 15.12 -6.35
C TYR A 132 8.87 15.95 -6.01
N ASP A 133 8.76 17.10 -6.68
CA ASP A 133 7.56 17.90 -6.65
C ASP A 133 6.42 17.19 -7.38
N VAL A 134 5.19 17.36 -6.89
CA VAL A 134 4.01 16.65 -7.39
C VAL A 134 3.03 17.66 -7.96
N ARG A 135 2.67 17.51 -9.23
CA ARG A 135 1.58 18.28 -9.83
C ARG A 135 0.23 17.76 -9.34
N THR A 136 -0.64 18.68 -8.93
CA THR A 136 -2.02 18.38 -8.54
C THR A 136 -2.97 19.44 -9.11
N LEU A 137 -4.25 19.11 -9.21
CA LEU A 137 -5.29 20.04 -9.61
C LEU A 137 -5.93 20.63 -8.36
N VAL A 138 -5.95 21.95 -8.26
CA VAL A 138 -6.61 22.68 -7.17
C VAL A 138 -7.79 23.44 -7.77
N ASN A 139 -8.97 23.31 -7.17
CA ASN A 139 -10.11 24.10 -7.59
C ASN A 139 -9.94 25.55 -7.09
N ILE A 140 -9.76 26.49 -8.02
CA ILE A 140 -9.63 27.92 -7.74
C ILE A 140 -10.74 28.62 -8.52
N GLY A 141 -11.70 29.21 -7.81
CA GLY A 141 -12.81 29.93 -8.43
C GLY A 141 -13.76 29.05 -9.25
N GLY A 142 -13.84 27.74 -8.97
CA GLY A 142 -14.66 26.79 -9.72
C GLY A 142 -13.87 25.98 -10.76
N GLU A 143 -12.66 26.42 -11.11
CA GLU A 143 -11.87 25.84 -12.19
C GLU A 143 -10.69 24.99 -11.68
N PRO A 144 -10.47 23.78 -12.24
CA PRO A 144 -9.34 22.93 -11.90
C PRO A 144 -8.04 23.53 -12.44
N THR A 145 -7.24 24.09 -11.55
CA THR A 145 -5.98 24.75 -11.88
C THR A 145 -4.79 23.86 -11.52
N PRO A 146 -3.86 23.56 -12.45
CA PRO A 146 -2.67 22.78 -12.13
C PRO A 146 -1.68 23.58 -11.30
N LEU A 147 -1.38 23.09 -10.10
CA LEU A 147 -0.34 23.63 -9.22
C LEU A 147 0.66 22.54 -8.83
N VAL A 148 1.78 22.97 -8.23
CA VAL A 148 2.90 22.09 -7.87
C VAL A 148 3.03 22.05 -6.35
N GLY A 149 2.77 20.89 -5.77
CA GLY A 149 3.05 20.61 -4.37
C GLY A 149 4.53 20.31 -4.15
N LYS A 150 5.08 20.82 -3.05
CA LYS A 150 6.51 20.74 -2.70
C LYS A 150 6.70 20.22 -1.30
N TRP A 151 7.65 19.31 -1.08
CA TRP A 151 7.94 18.80 0.27
C TRP A 151 8.38 19.91 1.24
N GLN A 152 9.02 20.96 0.73
CA GLN A 152 9.51 22.12 1.48
C GLN A 152 8.40 22.82 2.29
N HIS A 153 7.14 22.84 1.82
CA HIS A 153 6.05 23.44 2.58
C HIS A 153 5.75 22.69 3.88
N LEU A 154 6.03 21.38 3.94
CA LEU A 154 5.93 20.60 5.17
C LEU A 154 7.04 20.96 6.17
N HIS A 155 8.22 21.37 5.70
CA HIS A 155 9.27 21.88 6.58
C HIS A 155 8.86 23.18 7.25
N VAL A 156 8.31 24.12 6.48
CA VAL A 156 7.79 25.39 7.00
C VAL A 156 6.70 25.13 8.05
N LEU A 157 5.78 24.20 7.78
CA LEU A 157 4.77 23.80 8.75
C LEU A 157 5.38 23.34 10.07
N VAL A 158 6.32 22.40 10.02
CA VAL A 158 6.96 21.88 11.24
C VAL A 158 7.76 22.98 11.96
N GLU A 159 8.39 23.90 11.24
CA GLU A 159 9.10 25.04 11.84
C GLU A 159 8.17 26.03 12.53
N GLN A 160 7.01 26.33 11.95
CA GLN A 160 5.99 27.17 12.58
C GLN A 160 5.37 26.47 13.81
N ASP A 161 5.20 25.14 13.73
CA ASP A 161 4.67 24.32 14.83
C ASP A 161 5.66 24.10 15.98
N ARG A 162 6.96 24.37 15.80
CA ARG A 162 7.95 24.37 16.92
C ARG A 162 7.58 25.36 18.03
N SER A 163 6.67 26.30 17.77
CA SER A 163 6.11 27.18 18.80
C SER A 163 5.02 26.51 19.67
N VAL A 164 4.49 25.35 19.25
CA VAL A 164 3.30 24.67 19.83
C VAL A 164 3.51 23.18 20.18
N ASN A 165 4.63 22.56 19.75
CA ASN A 165 5.06 21.18 20.09
C ASN A 165 4.13 20.04 19.64
N PHE A 166 3.39 20.18 18.54
CA PHE A 166 2.46 19.14 18.10
C PHE A 166 3.09 18.07 17.19
N LEU A 167 4.09 18.43 16.39
CA LEU A 167 4.63 17.56 15.32
C LEU A 167 6.06 17.06 15.59
N PRO A 168 6.33 15.75 15.58
CA PRO A 168 7.67 15.23 15.82
C PRO A 168 8.63 15.49 14.64
N LEU A 169 9.90 15.77 14.95
CA LEU A 169 11.00 16.03 13.97
C LEU A 169 11.18 14.92 12.91
N THR A 170 10.61 13.74 13.15
CA THR A 170 10.61 12.60 12.23
C THR A 170 9.94 12.86 10.88
N HIS A 171 9.17 13.93 10.75
CA HIS A 171 8.51 14.32 9.50
C HIS A 171 9.38 15.16 8.55
N GLN A 172 10.41 15.85 9.06
CA GLN A 172 11.27 16.71 8.23
C GLN A 172 12.25 15.89 7.39
N SER A 173 12.85 14.85 7.97
CA SER A 173 13.85 14.02 7.29
C SER A 173 13.91 12.63 7.93
N PRO A 174 12.96 11.73 7.61
CA PRO A 174 12.98 10.40 8.18
C PRO A 174 14.28 9.67 7.81
N MET A 175 15.00 9.23 8.85
CA MET A 175 16.14 8.31 8.74
C MET A 175 15.72 7.02 8.02
N PRO A 176 16.64 6.23 7.43
CA PRO A 176 16.29 5.01 6.68
C PRO A 176 15.28 4.06 7.39
N PRO A 177 15.34 3.83 8.72
CA PRO A 177 14.33 3.04 9.43
C PRO A 177 12.94 3.70 9.50
N GLN A 178 12.90 5.03 9.49
CA GLN A 178 11.66 5.83 9.59
C GLN A 178 10.98 5.99 8.22
N LYS A 179 11.73 5.91 7.11
CA LYS A 179 11.15 5.82 5.75
C LYS A 179 10.22 4.62 5.61
N MET A 180 10.42 3.58 6.41
CA MET A 180 9.64 2.34 6.41
C MET A 180 8.38 2.40 7.30
N ARG A 181 8.22 3.42 8.15
CA ARG A 181 7.09 3.54 9.08
C ARG A 181 5.87 4.13 8.37
N VAL A 182 4.81 3.32 8.24
CA VAL A 182 3.55 3.73 7.59
C VAL A 182 2.84 4.84 8.37
N TYR A 183 2.85 4.80 9.71
CA TYR A 183 2.14 5.81 10.51
C TYR A 183 2.66 7.23 10.25
N VAL A 184 3.96 7.39 10.02
CA VAL A 184 4.58 8.69 9.67
C VAL A 184 4.01 9.21 8.35
N ALA A 185 3.75 8.32 7.39
CA ALA A 185 3.14 8.71 6.11
C ALA A 185 1.66 9.09 6.31
N ALA A 186 0.91 8.32 7.09
CA ALA A 186 -0.50 8.60 7.39
C ALA A 186 -0.71 9.92 8.13
N GLU A 187 0.23 10.31 8.99
CA GLU A 187 0.20 11.59 9.70
C GLU A 187 0.48 12.77 8.77
N VAL A 188 1.51 12.68 7.92
CA VAL A 188 1.83 13.73 6.91
C VAL A 188 0.66 13.96 5.96
N PHE A 189 0.05 12.88 5.47
CA PHE A 189 -1.11 12.93 4.56
C PHE A 189 -2.44 12.97 5.30
N SER A 190 -2.49 13.57 6.48
CA SER A 190 -3.73 13.71 7.24
C SER A 190 -4.46 15.00 6.86
N ARG A 191 -5.78 14.99 7.03
CA ARG A 191 -6.61 16.20 6.94
C ARG A 191 -6.11 17.34 7.84
N HIS A 192 -5.55 17.00 9.00
CA HIS A 192 -5.02 18.01 9.93
C HIS A 192 -3.85 18.77 9.31
N PHE A 193 -2.86 18.06 8.75
CA PHE A 193 -1.74 18.68 8.04
C PHE A 193 -2.21 19.50 6.83
N ALA A 194 -3.20 18.99 6.08
CA ALA A 194 -3.79 19.72 4.97
C ALA A 194 -4.38 21.07 5.43
N ALA A 195 -5.13 21.08 6.53
CA ALA A 195 -5.74 22.28 7.09
C ALA A 195 -4.69 23.27 7.62
N GLU A 196 -3.63 22.81 8.27
CA GLU A 196 -2.56 23.69 8.76
C GLU A 196 -1.78 24.34 7.61
N ILE A 197 -1.45 23.58 6.56
CA ILE A 197 -0.83 24.16 5.35
C ILE A 197 -1.75 25.23 4.75
N HIS A 198 -3.05 24.95 4.64
CA HIS A 198 -4.03 25.92 4.14
C HIS A 198 -4.08 27.18 5.02
N ALA A 199 -4.02 27.03 6.35
CA ALA A 199 -3.96 28.15 7.29
C ALA A 199 -2.68 28.99 7.12
N LEU A 200 -1.53 28.36 6.86
CA LEU A 200 -0.28 29.08 6.59
C LEU A 200 -0.33 29.90 5.30
N VAL A 201 -1.03 29.42 4.27
CA VAL A 201 -1.31 30.22 3.06
C VAL A 201 -2.19 31.42 3.42
N GLY A 202 -3.28 31.20 4.19
CA GLY A 202 -4.17 32.28 4.61
C GLY A 202 -3.50 33.35 5.50
N ARG A 203 -2.44 32.97 6.23
CA ARG A 203 -1.60 33.88 7.03
C ARG A 203 -0.47 34.53 6.23
N ASN A 204 -0.38 34.28 4.93
CA ASN A 204 0.71 34.72 4.04
C ASN A 204 2.11 34.23 4.48
N VAL A 205 2.19 33.10 5.20
CA VAL A 205 3.45 32.45 5.56
C VAL A 205 3.93 31.56 4.40
N LEU A 206 3.01 30.90 3.71
CA LEU A 206 3.27 30.19 2.46
C LEU A 206 2.65 30.96 1.28
N GLY A 207 3.27 30.83 0.11
CA GLY A 207 2.71 31.33 -1.14
C GLY A 207 1.43 30.58 -1.54
N SER A 208 0.75 31.07 -2.58
CA SER A 208 -0.45 30.41 -3.12
C SER A 208 -0.18 29.00 -3.65
N ASP A 209 1.07 28.66 -3.96
CA ASP A 209 1.49 27.29 -4.30
C ASP A 209 1.36 26.32 -3.11
N GLY A 210 1.28 26.81 -1.87
CA GLY A 210 0.92 26.01 -0.69
C GLY A 210 -0.48 25.37 -0.77
N LEU A 211 -1.40 25.93 -1.57
CA LEU A 211 -2.71 25.33 -1.82
C LEU A 211 -2.59 23.97 -2.51
N ALA A 212 -1.55 23.77 -3.33
CA ALA A 212 -1.26 22.48 -3.96
C ALA A 212 -0.95 21.41 -2.90
N ASN A 213 -0.17 21.76 -1.88
CA ASN A 213 0.10 20.86 -0.76
C ASN A 213 -1.18 20.55 0.02
N ALA A 214 -1.95 21.56 0.41
CA ALA A 214 -3.20 21.35 1.15
C ALA A 214 -4.14 20.39 0.40
N GLN A 215 -4.34 20.61 -0.90
CA GLN A 215 -5.16 19.74 -1.75
C GLN A 215 -4.59 18.33 -1.84
N LEU A 216 -3.30 18.20 -2.15
CA LEU A 216 -2.65 16.88 -2.29
C LEU A 216 -2.74 16.05 -1.01
N LEU A 217 -2.50 16.66 0.16
CA LEU A 217 -2.58 15.97 1.44
C LEU A 217 -4.01 15.51 1.73
N MET A 218 -5.00 16.35 1.40
CA MET A 218 -6.42 16.03 1.57
C MET A 218 -6.87 14.89 0.64
N ASP A 219 -6.46 14.92 -0.63
CA ASP A 219 -6.80 13.89 -1.61
C ASP A 219 -6.27 12.51 -1.18
N VAL A 220 -5.05 12.48 -0.65
CA VAL A 220 -4.45 11.25 -0.13
C VAL A 220 -5.12 10.78 1.17
N ASP A 221 -5.49 11.68 2.10
CA ASP A 221 -6.28 11.33 3.31
C ASP A 221 -7.61 10.66 2.90
N LEU A 222 -8.32 11.27 1.95
CA LEU A 222 -9.60 10.78 1.46
C LEU A 222 -9.47 9.43 0.76
N ALA A 223 -8.46 9.26 -0.11
CA ALA A 223 -8.20 7.99 -0.78
C ALA A 223 -7.85 6.88 0.22
N LEU A 224 -7.02 7.18 1.22
CA LEU A 224 -6.64 6.22 2.25
C LEU A 224 -7.83 5.83 3.13
N ASP A 225 -8.67 6.79 3.51
CA ASP A 225 -9.89 6.52 4.27
C ASP A 225 -10.82 5.57 3.49
N SER A 226 -10.98 5.78 2.17
CA SER A 226 -11.76 4.87 1.29
C SER A 226 -11.21 3.46 1.24
N LEU A 227 -9.88 3.29 1.24
CA LEU A 227 -9.23 1.98 1.18
C LEU A 227 -9.09 1.30 2.56
N ASN A 228 -9.41 2.01 3.65
CA ASN A 228 -9.28 1.54 5.02
C ASN A 228 -10.61 1.70 5.81
N GLY A 229 -11.72 1.69 5.09
CA GLY A 229 -13.07 1.77 5.64
C GLY A 229 -13.54 0.44 6.22
N TYR A 230 -13.96 0.45 7.49
CA TYR A 230 -14.53 -0.72 8.17
C TYR A 230 -15.77 -0.37 9.02
N LYS A 231 -16.12 0.91 9.11
CA LYS A 231 -17.24 1.41 9.90
C LYS A 231 -18.51 1.50 9.05
N GLU A 232 -19.66 1.47 9.70
CA GLU A 232 -20.95 1.72 9.06
C GLU A 232 -21.27 3.22 8.96
N SER A 233 -20.82 4.02 9.94
CA SER A 233 -20.93 5.47 9.91
C SER A 233 -19.78 6.15 10.65
N ASP A 234 -19.38 7.32 10.16
CA ASP A 234 -18.36 8.18 10.76
C ASP A 234 -18.56 9.60 10.22
N LYS A 235 -19.11 10.48 11.06
CA LYS A 235 -19.38 11.89 10.68
C LYS A 235 -18.09 12.67 10.40
N ARG A 236 -16.96 12.27 10.99
CA ARG A 236 -15.68 12.98 10.85
C ARG A 236 -14.94 12.50 9.60
N LYS A 237 -15.00 11.20 9.30
CA LYS A 237 -14.37 10.59 8.14
C LYS A 237 -15.42 9.85 7.29
N PRO A 238 -16.22 10.57 6.48
CA PRO A 238 -17.34 9.99 5.75
C PRO A 238 -16.90 8.99 4.67
N ARG A 239 -15.61 8.98 4.30
CA ARG A 239 -15.02 7.98 3.40
C ARG A 239 -14.40 6.79 4.15
N LYS A 240 -14.27 6.82 5.47
CA LYS A 240 -13.78 5.66 6.25
C LYS A 240 -14.89 4.66 6.56
N LEU A 241 -15.73 4.39 5.55
CA LEU A 241 -16.91 3.54 5.64
C LEU A 241 -16.74 2.33 4.75
N ALA A 242 -17.38 1.22 5.15
CA ALA A 242 -17.57 0.10 4.25
C ALA A 242 -18.34 0.58 2.99
N VAL A 243 -17.87 0.14 1.82
CA VAL A 243 -18.48 0.54 0.55
C VAL A 243 -19.93 0.06 0.49
N SER A 244 -20.85 0.98 0.24
CA SER A 244 -22.27 0.73 0.08
C SER A 244 -22.90 1.74 -0.89
N VAL A 245 -24.13 1.46 -1.35
CA VAL A 245 -24.87 2.36 -2.24
C VAL A 245 -25.07 3.76 -1.64
N LYS A 246 -25.06 3.88 -0.31
CA LYS A 246 -25.21 5.16 0.42
C LYS A 246 -23.88 5.83 0.76
N SER A 247 -22.76 5.16 0.51
CA SER A 247 -21.44 5.70 0.81
C SER A 247 -21.00 6.68 -0.28
N PRO A 248 -20.25 7.74 0.06
CA PRO A 248 -19.80 8.77 -0.90
C PRO A 248 -18.68 8.28 -1.84
N HIS A 249 -18.51 6.96 -1.98
CA HIS A 249 -17.46 6.33 -2.76
C HIS A 249 -17.77 6.26 -4.26
N LEU A 250 -19.05 6.44 -4.65
CA LEU A 250 -19.50 6.33 -6.04
C LEU A 250 -19.40 7.65 -6.84
N GLU A 251 -19.10 8.76 -6.17
CA GLU A 251 -19.04 10.10 -6.76
C GLU A 251 -17.60 10.52 -7.17
N PHE A 252 -16.71 9.54 -7.38
CA PHE A 252 -15.29 9.79 -7.66
C PHE A 252 -14.99 9.96 -9.15
#